data_AF-A0A842XVK1-F1
#
_entry.id   AF-A0A842XVK1-F1
#
_cell.length_a   1.000
_cell.length_b   1.000
_cell.length_c   1.000
_cell.angle_alpha   90.00
_cell.angle_beta   90.00
_cell.angle_gamma   90.00
#
_symmetry.space_group_name_H-M   'P 1'
#
loop_
_entity.id
_entity.type
_entity.pdbx_description
1 polymer ?
#
loop_
_entity_poly.entity_id
_entity_poly.type
_entity_poly.pdbx_seq_one_letter_code
_entity_poly.pdbx_strand_id
1 'polypeptide(L)'
;ALVKNVNLIVATTNNYPAICMSIRDAAKGLIHGGNVNQGLLNKVEMAFRAYDPCFACASHFAIGQLPFTVEIYDHEKRLLKTVQR
;
A
#
# COMPACT_ATOMS: atom_id res chain seq x y z
N ALA A 1 -7.51 -1.88 35.71
CA ALA A 1 -8.55 -1.75 34.67
C ALA A 1 -8.11 -2.51 33.42
N LEU A 2 -9.02 -3.16 32.69
CA LEU A 2 -8.72 -3.90 31.46
C LEU A 2 -9.26 -3.16 30.24
N VAL A 3 -8.43 -3.00 29.21
CA VAL A 3 -8.85 -2.45 27.92
C VAL A 3 -9.70 -3.50 27.18
N LYS A 4 -10.86 -3.08 26.66
CA LYS A 4 -11.84 -3.98 26.00
C LYS A 4 -11.82 -3.89 24.48
N ASN A 5 -11.41 -2.75 23.92
CA ASN A 5 -11.31 -2.51 22.48
C ASN A 5 -10.35 -1.34 22.24
N VAL A 6 -9.60 -1.37 21.13
CA VAL A 6 -8.67 -0.32 20.69
C VAL A 6 -8.75 -0.19 19.18
N ASN A 7 -8.81 1.05 18.70
CA ASN A 7 -8.65 1.39 17.28
C ASN A 7 -7.43 2.32 17.14
N LEU A 8 -6.51 2.00 16.24
CA LEU A 8 -5.26 2.73 16.04
C LEU A 8 -5.19 3.28 14.61
N ILE A 9 -5.42 4.59 14.48
CA ILE A 9 -5.19 5.33 13.23
C ILE A 9 -3.87 6.07 13.36
N VAL A 10 -2.89 5.66 12.56
CA VAL A 10 -1.52 6.19 12.63
C VAL A 10 -1.18 6.99 11.38
N ALA A 11 -0.16 7.86 11.50
CA ALA A 11 0.13 8.91 10.53
C ALA A 11 0.19 8.41 9.07
N THR A 12 0.99 7.38 8.80
CA THR A 12 1.18 6.87 7.43
C THR A 12 -0.10 6.28 6.81
N THR A 13 -1.07 5.83 7.61
CA THR A 13 -2.38 5.34 7.12
C THR A 13 -3.15 6.47 6.43
N ASN A 14 -3.09 7.70 6.94
CA ASN A 14 -3.75 8.86 6.34
C ASN A 14 -3.13 9.25 4.99
N ASN A 15 -1.83 9.01 4.83
CA ASN A 15 -1.08 9.38 3.63
C ASN A 15 -1.11 8.29 2.55
N TYR A 16 -1.65 7.10 2.83
CA TYR A 16 -1.61 5.96 1.91
C TYR A 16 -2.16 6.29 0.51
N PRO A 17 -3.33 6.94 0.36
CA PRO A 17 -3.85 7.31 -0.97
C PRO A 17 -2.91 8.28 -1.71
N ALA A 18 -2.36 9.28 -1.01
CA ALA A 18 -1.47 10.26 -1.59
C ALA A 18 -0.15 9.62 -2.05
N ILE A 19 0.41 8.70 -1.25
CA ILE A 19 1.60 7.92 -1.61
C ILE A 19 1.35 7.13 -2.91
N CYS A 20 0.24 6.39 -2.99
CA CYS A 20 -0.09 5.62 -4.19
C CYS A 20 -0.28 6.50 -5.43
N MET A 21 -0.95 7.64 -5.29
CA MET A 21 -1.12 8.59 -6.40
C MET A 21 0.23 9.16 -6.85
N SER A 22 1.07 9.59 -5.91
CA SER A 22 2.40 10.15 -6.21
C SER A 22 3.32 9.13 -6.89
N ILE A 23 3.32 7.87 -6.47
CA ILE A 23 4.07 6.79 -7.14
C ILE A 23 3.56 6.58 -8.56
N ARG A 24 2.24 6.49 -8.75
CA ARG A 24 1.61 6.33 -10.07
C ARG A 24 1.98 7.48 -10.99
N ASP A 25 1.89 8.70 -10.50
CA ASP A 25 2.10 9.90 -11.32
C ASP A 25 3.60 10.09 -11.62
N ALA A 26 4.50 9.76 -10.69
CA ALA A 26 5.93 9.69 -10.93
C ALA A 26 6.28 8.62 -11.98
N ALA A 27 5.67 7.43 -11.90
CA ALA A 27 5.88 6.37 -12.89
C ALA A 27 5.41 6.82 -14.29
N LYS A 28 4.21 7.43 -14.39
CA LYS A 28 3.68 7.98 -15.64
C LYS A 28 4.57 9.05 -16.24
N GLY A 29 5.18 9.91 -15.42
CA GLY A 29 6.04 11.00 -15.87
C GLY A 29 7.49 10.60 -16.20
N LEU A 30 7.92 9.40 -15.81
CA LEU A 30 9.32 8.95 -15.96
C LEU A 30 9.48 7.74 -16.87
N ILE A 31 8.51 6.83 -16.90
CA ILE A 31 8.59 5.56 -17.63
C ILE A 31 7.83 5.69 -18.95
N HIS A 32 8.56 5.57 -20.06
CA HIS A 32 8.01 5.72 -21.41
C HIS A 32 8.54 4.62 -22.33
N GLY A 33 7.75 4.20 -23.31
CA GLY A 33 8.18 3.25 -24.35
C GLY A 33 8.64 1.89 -23.83
N GLY A 34 8.14 1.46 -22.65
CA GLY A 34 8.54 0.20 -22.02
C GLY A 34 9.96 0.16 -21.42
N ASN A 35 10.67 1.29 -21.41
CA ASN A 35 12.01 1.36 -20.83
C ASN A 35 11.92 1.49 -19.30
N VAL A 36 12.28 0.41 -18.60
CA VAL A 36 12.33 0.35 -17.15
C VAL A 36 13.75 -0.05 -16.75
N ASN A 37 14.50 0.90 -16.17
CA ASN A 37 15.83 0.66 -15.65
C ASN A 37 15.93 1.09 -14.18
N GLN A 38 17.02 0.67 -13.52
CA GLN A 38 17.20 0.90 -12.08
C GLN A 38 17.22 2.39 -11.71
N GLY A 39 17.78 3.25 -12.56
CA GLY A 39 17.81 4.69 -12.32
C GLY A 39 16.42 5.32 -12.36
N LEU A 40 15.55 4.86 -13.26
CA LEU A 40 14.16 5.30 -13.33
C LEU A 40 13.35 4.79 -12.12
N LEU A 41 13.51 3.52 -11.76
CA LEU A 41 12.84 2.95 -10.58
C LEU A 41 13.24 3.69 -9.30
N ASN A 42 14.53 3.99 -9.12
CA ASN A 42 15.01 4.76 -7.98
C ASN A 42 14.38 6.17 -7.91
N LYS A 43 14.15 6.83 -9.04
CA LYS A 43 13.44 8.12 -9.09
C LYS A 43 11.96 7.99 -8.73
N VAL A 44 11.29 6.91 -9.15
CA VAL A 44 9.90 6.63 -8.74
C VAL A 44 9.84 6.36 -7.23
N GLU A 45 10.81 5.63 -6.67
CA GLU A 45 10.93 5.39 -5.22
C GLU A 45 11.21 6.66 -4.42
N MET A 46 11.78 7.72 -5.02
CA MET A 46 11.90 9.01 -4.35
C MET A 46 10.53 9.61 -4.01
N ALA A 47 9.51 9.40 -4.86
CA ALA A 47 8.14 9.85 -4.57
C ALA A 47 7.55 9.15 -3.35
N PHE A 48 7.92 7.88 -3.10
CA PHE A 48 7.57 7.16 -1.89
C PHE A 48 8.34 7.69 -0.66
N ARG A 49 9.67 7.84 -0.77
CA ARG A 49 10.55 8.30 0.32
C ARG A 49 10.24 9.72 0.81
N ALA A 50 9.71 10.58 -0.05
CA ALA A 50 9.33 11.95 0.30
C ALA A 50 8.28 12.03 1.42
N TYR A 51 7.53 10.95 1.66
CA TYR A 51 6.52 10.88 2.73
C TYR A 51 7.04 10.34 4.06
N ASP A 52 8.31 9.95 4.14
CA ASP A 52 8.90 9.21 5.28
C ASP A 52 7.96 8.11 5.84
N PRO A 53 7.54 7.15 5.00
CA PRO A 53 6.46 6.23 5.36
C PRO A 53 6.91 5.15 6.34
N CYS A 54 6.28 5.09 7.52
CA CYS A 54 6.42 3.95 8.44
C CYS A 54 5.31 2.92 8.20
N PHE A 55 5.55 1.93 7.33
CA PHE A 55 4.56 0.88 7.04
C PHE A 55 4.37 -0.11 8.20
N ALA A 56 5.41 -0.39 8.98
CA ALA A 56 5.28 -1.19 10.20
C ALA A 56 4.29 -0.54 11.18
N CYS A 57 4.37 0.78 11.32
CA CYS A 57 3.43 1.56 12.12
C CYS A 57 2.03 1.50 11.48
N ALA A 58 1.90 1.88 10.20
CA ALA A 58 0.62 1.96 9.48
C ALA A 58 -0.22 0.69 9.49
N SER A 59 0.44 -0.45 9.32
CA SER A 59 -0.22 -1.76 9.29
C SER A 59 -0.33 -2.40 10.68
N HIS A 60 0.30 -1.79 11.70
CA HIS A 60 0.50 -2.41 13.01
C HIS A 60 1.11 -3.80 12.89
N PHE A 61 1.99 -3.99 11.90
CA PHE A 61 2.59 -5.28 11.60
C PHE A 61 3.60 -5.65 12.69
N ALA A 62 3.08 -6.26 13.75
CA ALA A 62 3.86 -7.12 14.61
C ALA A 62 4.10 -8.44 13.86
N ILE A 63 5.37 -8.87 13.87
CA ILE A 63 5.87 -10.10 13.26
C ILE A 63 4.84 -11.24 13.31
N GLY A 64 4.30 -11.66 12.16
CA GLY A 64 3.73 -13.00 11.99
C GLY A 64 2.27 -13.12 11.53
N GLN A 65 1.44 -12.09 11.54
CA GLN A 65 0.06 -12.18 11.00
C GLN A 65 -0.34 -10.91 10.28
N LEU A 66 -0.61 -11.05 8.98
CA LEU A 66 -1.17 -10.00 8.14
C LEU A 66 -2.52 -10.56 7.71
N PRO A 67 -3.62 -10.36 8.49
CA PRO A 67 -4.94 -10.89 8.15
C PRO A 67 -5.40 -10.27 6.83
N PHE A 68 -4.97 -10.87 5.73
CA PHE A 68 -5.12 -10.34 4.39
C PHE A 68 -6.20 -11.17 3.73
N THR A 69 -7.41 -10.59 3.67
CA THR A 69 -8.55 -11.19 3.02
C THR A 69 -8.65 -10.60 1.60
N VAL A 70 -8.37 -11.42 0.58
CA VAL A 70 -8.60 -11.06 -0.82
C VAL A 70 -9.93 -11.66 -1.25
N GLU A 71 -10.85 -10.79 -1.65
CA GLU A 71 -12.12 -11.18 -2.25
C GLU A 71 -12.05 -10.96 -3.76
N ILE A 72 -12.17 -12.04 -4.51
CA ILE A 72 -12.12 -12.06 -5.98
C ILE A 72 -13.56 -12.06 -6.49
N TYR A 73 -13.92 -11.07 -7.31
CA TYR A 73 -15.25 -10.94 -7.90
C TYR A 73 -15.20 -11.08 -9.43
N ASP A 74 -16.28 -11.58 -10.02
CA ASP A 74 -16.47 -11.56 -11.48
C ASP A 74 -17.02 -10.21 -11.98
N HIS A 75 -17.21 -10.10 -13.30
CA HIS A 75 -17.75 -8.90 -13.95
C HIS A 75 -19.20 -8.55 -13.53
N GLU A 76 -19.94 -9.49 -12.95
CA GLU A 76 -21.28 -9.31 -12.41
C GLU A 76 -21.26 -9.00 -10.90
N LYS A 77 -20.07 -8.76 -10.33
CA LYS A 77 -19.82 -8.56 -8.89
C LYS A 77 -20.21 -9.76 -8.01
N ARG A 78 -20.24 -10.97 -8.56
CA ARG A 78 -20.41 -12.19 -7.77
C ARG A 78 -19.08 -12.59 -7.16
N LEU A 79 -19.09 -12.92 -5.87
CA LEU A 79 -17.90 -13.37 -5.16
C LEU A 79 -17.50 -14.76 -5.67
N LEU A 80 -16.33 -14.85 -6.29
CA LEU A 80 -15.76 -16.09 -6.81
C LEU A 80 -14.92 -16.82 -5.77
N LYS A 81 -14.13 -16.08 -4.99
CA LYS A 81 -13.19 -16.68 -4.04
C LYS A 81 -12.73 -15.69 -2.98
N THR A 82 -12.56 -16.21 -1.76
CA THR A 82 -11.88 -15.49 -0.69
C THR A 82 -10.56 -16.22 -0.34
N VAL A 83 -9.45 -15.48 -0.29
CA VAL A 83 -8.14 -15.99 0.14
C VAL A 83 -7.75 -15.26 1.42
N GLN A 84 -7.45 -16.01 2.48
CA GLN A 84 -7.01 -15.48 3.77
C GLN A 84 -5.58 -15.95 4.07
N ARG A 85 -4.76 -15.06 4.61
CA ARG A 85 -3.41 -15.35 5.12
C ARG A 85 -3.19 -14.68 6.47
#